data_AF-A0A5E4M7P8-F1
#
_entry.id   AF-A0A5E4M7P8-F1
#
_cell.length_a   1.000
_cell.length_b   1.000
_cell.length_c   1.000
_cell.angle_alpha   90.00
_cell.angle_beta   90.00
_cell.angle_gamma   90.00
#
_symmetry.space_group_name_H-M   'P 1'
#
loop_
_entity.id
_entity.type
_entity.pdbx_description
1 polymer ?
#
loop_
_entity_poly.entity_id
_entity_poly.type
_entity_poly.pdbx_seq_one_letter_code
_entity_poly.pdbx_strand_id
1 'polypeptide(L)'
;MEKILYNDTITLLNNGEPIRLNPSNCHFSIIDLSLLSVSLAQRISWSVLREIYDSDYLPILITLLSTKTMSSFSTHRWKLKNPDWELFSTLADTFMQENPHSDISTIEDDTTFISESIIRAAEISIGKTSTTVKKTKSLGGMM
;
A
#
# COMPACT_ATOMS: atom_id res chain seq x y z
N MET A 1 0.25 13.21 25.29
CA MET A 1 -0.47 12.97 24.03
C MET A 1 -1.04 14.27 23.47
N GLU A 2 -1.83 15.05 24.21
CA GLU A 2 -2.39 16.34 23.75
C GLU A 2 -1.37 17.34 23.16
N LYS A 3 -0.12 17.32 23.62
CA LYS A 3 0.94 18.21 23.13
C LYS A 3 1.18 18.15 21.63
N ILE A 4 0.88 17.02 20.98
CA ILE A 4 1.01 16.87 19.52
C ILE A 4 0.00 17.74 18.76
N LEU A 5 -1.12 18.09 19.40
CA LEU A 5 -2.16 18.95 18.83
C LEU A 5 -1.81 20.44 18.90
N TYR A 6 -0.75 20.82 19.63
CA TYR A 6 -0.21 22.19 19.56
C TYR A 6 0.56 22.46 18.26
N ASN A 7 0.76 21.44 17.43
CA ASN A 7 1.33 21.61 16.11
C ASN A 7 0.21 21.95 15.10
N ASP A 8 0.19 23.20 14.63
CA ASP A 8 -0.79 23.72 13.67
C ASP A 8 -0.81 22.99 12.31
N THR A 9 0.15 22.10 12.07
CA THR A 9 0.19 21.29 10.83
C THR A 9 -0.60 19.99 10.94
N ILE A 10 -1.05 19.58 12.13
CA ILE A 10 -1.76 18.32 12.40
C ILE A 10 -3.16 18.62 12.96
N THR A 11 -4.15 17.80 12.63
CA THR A 11 -5.53 17.89 13.13
C THR A 11 -6.08 16.52 13.51
N LEU A 12 -7.06 16.52 14.42
CA LEU A 12 -7.78 15.34 14.89
C LEU A 12 -9.02 15.12 14.01
N LEU A 13 -9.16 13.90 13.47
CA LEU A 13 -10.31 13.53 12.63
C LEU A 13 -11.48 12.92 13.40
N ASN A 14 -11.24 12.39 14.59
CA ASN A 14 -12.26 11.76 15.42
C ASN A 14 -13.40 12.76 15.70
N ASN A 15 -14.64 12.34 15.44
CA ASN A 15 -15.84 13.16 15.65
C ASN A 15 -16.60 12.83 16.95
N GLY A 16 -16.05 11.95 17.79
CA GLY A 16 -16.69 11.51 19.04
C GLY A 16 -17.49 10.21 18.93
N GLU A 17 -17.59 9.59 17.75
CA GLU A 17 -18.22 8.28 17.61
C GLU A 17 -17.42 7.20 18.37
N PRO A 18 -18.11 6.24 19.04
CA PRO A 18 -17.47 5.18 19.79
C PRO A 18 -16.73 4.20 18.87
N ILE A 19 -15.56 3.72 19.31
CA ILE A 19 -14.66 2.90 18.47
C ILE A 19 -14.36 1.54 19.12
N ARG A 20 -14.74 1.37 20.39
CA ARG A 20 -14.56 0.12 21.11
C ARG A 20 -15.69 -0.12 22.08
N LEU A 21 -16.25 -1.32 22.09
CA LEU A 21 -17.14 -1.85 23.11
C LEU A 21 -16.33 -2.61 24.15
N ASN A 22 -16.50 -2.30 25.43
CA ASN A 22 -15.90 -3.10 26.50
C ASN A 22 -16.84 -4.27 26.83
N PRO A 23 -16.42 -5.54 26.63
CA PRO A 23 -17.29 -6.69 26.82
C PRO A 23 -17.67 -6.90 28.30
N SER A 24 -16.84 -6.44 29.24
CA SER A 24 -17.04 -6.65 30.68
C SER A 24 -18.14 -5.78 31.28
N ASN A 25 -18.40 -4.61 30.69
CA ASN A 25 -19.39 -3.65 31.22
C ASN A 25 -20.33 -3.08 30.15
N CYS A 26 -20.22 -3.56 28.90
CA CYS A 26 -21.01 -3.11 27.75
C CYS A 26 -20.90 -1.58 27.48
N HIS A 27 -19.82 -0.95 27.92
CA HIS A 27 -19.61 0.49 27.74
C HIS A 27 -18.75 0.80 26.52
N PHE A 28 -19.11 1.85 25.79
CA PHE A 28 -18.35 2.31 24.64
C PHE A 28 -17.21 3.26 25.01
N SER A 29 -16.12 3.23 24.27
CA SER A 29 -14.96 4.11 24.47
C SER A 29 -14.34 4.55 23.15
N ILE A 30 -13.57 5.64 23.20
CA ILE A 30 -12.95 6.32 22.06
C ILE A 30 -11.45 6.41 22.35
N ILE A 31 -10.77 5.26 22.32
CA ILE A 31 -9.36 5.17 22.71
C ILE A 31 -8.40 5.36 21.53
N ASP A 32 -8.87 5.10 20.31
CA ASP A 32 -8.07 5.22 19.09
C ASP A 32 -8.19 6.62 18.51
N LEU A 33 -7.05 7.17 18.06
CA LEU A 33 -6.98 8.54 17.51
C LEU A 33 -6.50 8.50 16.06
N SER A 34 -7.21 9.23 15.21
CA SER A 34 -6.87 9.49 13.81
C SER A 34 -6.35 10.90 13.67
N LEU A 35 -5.05 11.05 13.46
CA LEU A 35 -4.38 12.33 13.24
C LEU A 35 -3.96 12.46 11.78
N LEU A 36 -4.07 13.68 11.23
CA LEU A 36 -3.71 13.94 9.84
C LEU A 36 -3.15 15.35 9.67
N SER A 37 -2.44 15.61 8.57
CA SER A 37 -2.09 16.99 8.24
C SER A 37 -3.34 17.82 7.92
N VAL A 38 -3.35 19.09 8.34
CA VAL A 38 -4.46 20.02 8.08
C VAL A 38 -4.76 20.15 6.58
N SER A 39 -3.71 20.13 5.76
CA SER A 39 -3.84 20.24 4.29
C SER A 39 -4.54 19.04 3.64
N LEU A 40 -4.44 17.85 4.24
CA LEU A 40 -5.08 16.64 3.73
C LEU A 40 -6.48 16.44 4.35
N ALA A 41 -6.71 16.90 5.57
CA ALA A 41 -7.98 16.76 6.29
C ALA A 41 -9.19 17.29 5.50
N GLN A 42 -9.03 18.38 4.75
CA GLN A 42 -10.07 18.95 3.87
C GLN A 42 -10.52 18.00 2.74
N ARG A 43 -9.76 16.93 2.49
CA ARG A 43 -10.00 15.95 1.42
C ARG A 43 -10.37 14.58 1.95
N ILE A 44 -10.57 14.44 3.26
CA ILE A 44 -10.87 13.16 3.90
C ILE A 44 -12.29 13.18 4.45
N SER A 45 -13.01 12.06 4.32
CA SER A 45 -14.14 11.73 5.19
C SER A 45 -13.72 10.68 6.21
N TRP A 46 -14.22 10.82 7.43
CA TRP A 46 -13.95 9.93 8.55
C TRP A 46 -15.29 9.44 9.12
N SER A 47 -15.39 8.14 9.41
CA SER A 47 -16.56 7.54 10.03
C SER A 47 -16.20 6.25 10.75
N VAL A 48 -17.05 5.81 11.68
CA VAL A 48 -16.95 4.48 12.29
C VAL A 48 -17.93 3.53 11.61
N LEU A 49 -17.46 2.34 11.25
CA LEU A 49 -18.31 1.25 10.79
C LEU A 49 -19.02 0.61 11.99
N ARG A 50 -20.34 0.48 11.93
CA ARG A 50 -21.18 -0.01 13.04
C ARG A 50 -21.20 -1.55 13.17
N GLU A 51 -20.45 -2.24 12.34
CA GLU A 51 -20.34 -3.70 12.34
C GLU A 51 -19.16 -4.14 13.21
N ILE A 52 -19.48 -4.97 14.20
CA ILE A 52 -18.53 -5.60 15.11
C ILE A 52 -18.10 -6.91 14.44
N TYR A 53 -16.93 -6.92 13.80
CA TYR A 53 -16.38 -8.10 13.09
C TYR A 53 -15.76 -9.11 14.07
N ASP A 54 -16.58 -9.66 14.98
CA ASP A 54 -16.16 -10.59 16.05
C ASP A 54 -15.00 -10.05 16.92
N SER A 55 -14.85 -8.73 16.98
CA SER A 55 -13.84 -8.00 17.75
C SER A 55 -14.50 -6.91 18.57
N ASP A 56 -13.98 -6.61 19.74
CA ASP A 56 -14.46 -5.51 20.60
C ASP A 56 -14.26 -4.10 19.97
N TYR A 57 -13.58 -4.00 18.83
CA TYR A 57 -13.31 -2.77 18.11
C TYR A 57 -14.26 -2.57 16.93
N LEU A 58 -14.75 -1.34 16.79
CA LEU A 58 -15.49 -0.85 15.64
C LEU A 58 -14.50 -0.22 14.64
N PRO A 59 -14.41 -0.70 13.39
CA PRO A 59 -13.42 -0.19 12.45
C PRO A 59 -13.63 1.28 12.10
N ILE A 60 -12.52 2.00 11.99
CA ILE A 60 -12.49 3.37 11.47
C ILE A 60 -12.37 3.31 9.95
N LEU A 61 -13.32 3.95 9.25
CA LEU A 61 -13.27 4.16 7.80
C LEU A 61 -12.77 5.58 7.51
N ILE A 62 -11.67 5.66 6.78
CA ILE A 62 -11.09 6.91 6.27
C ILE A 62 -11.13 6.87 4.74
N THR A 63 -11.80 7.83 4.11
CA THR A 63 -11.91 7.89 2.64
C THR A 63 -11.32 9.18 2.11
N LEU A 64 -10.45 9.08 1.11
CA LEU A 64 -9.92 10.22 0.37
C LEU A 64 -10.90 10.63 -0.73
N LEU A 65 -11.53 11.79 -0.55
CA LEU A 65 -12.60 12.33 -1.39
C LEU A 65 -12.10 12.91 -2.73
N SER A 66 -10.81 13.21 -2.86
CA SER A 66 -10.24 13.85 -4.05
C SER A 66 -9.03 13.08 -4.57
N THR A 67 -9.22 12.37 -5.68
CA THR A 67 -8.11 12.04 -6.58
C THR A 67 -8.06 13.12 -7.66
N LYS A 68 -7.22 14.16 -7.48
CA LYS A 68 -6.58 14.68 -8.69
C LYS A 68 -5.81 13.47 -9.17
N THR A 69 -6.27 12.81 -10.23
CA THR A 69 -5.54 11.72 -10.87
C THR A 69 -4.14 12.27 -11.05
N MET A 70 -3.20 11.85 -10.19
CA MET A 70 -1.80 12.07 -10.49
C MET A 70 -1.67 11.53 -11.89
N SER A 71 -1.26 12.39 -12.84
CA SER A 71 -0.99 11.95 -14.21
C SER A 71 -0.25 10.64 -14.05
N SER A 72 -0.83 9.54 -14.53
CA SER A 72 -0.32 8.19 -14.26
C SER A 72 1.17 8.20 -14.56
N PHE A 73 1.99 8.41 -13.53
CA PHE A 73 3.42 8.20 -13.62
C PHE A 73 3.45 6.71 -13.83
N SER A 74 3.69 6.34 -15.08
CA SER A 74 3.60 4.96 -15.49
C SER A 74 4.72 4.23 -14.78
N THR A 75 4.39 3.65 -13.63
CA THR A 75 5.26 2.70 -12.98
C THR A 75 5.34 1.48 -13.89
N HIS A 76 6.55 0.96 -14.07
CA HIS A 76 6.75 -0.32 -14.73
C HIS A 76 6.07 -1.39 -13.87
N ARG A 77 4.87 -1.83 -14.27
CA ARG A 77 4.09 -2.84 -13.53
C ARG A 77 4.37 -4.23 -14.09
N TRP A 78 4.43 -5.24 -13.24
CA TRP A 78 4.49 -6.64 -13.64
C TRP A 78 3.32 -7.01 -14.58
N LYS A 79 3.59 -7.77 -15.65
CA LYS A 79 2.57 -8.22 -16.61
C LYS A 79 1.76 -9.41 -16.06
N LEU A 80 0.97 -9.18 -15.02
CA LEU A 80 0.21 -10.24 -14.33
C LEU A 80 -1.03 -10.77 -15.08
N LYS A 81 -1.31 -10.27 -16.29
CA LYS A 81 -2.48 -10.73 -17.07
C LYS A 81 -2.27 -12.17 -17.57
N ASN A 82 -1.09 -12.45 -18.13
CA ASN A 82 -0.72 -13.77 -18.68
C ASN A 82 0.76 -14.08 -18.33
N PRO A 83 1.10 -14.26 -17.04
CA PRO A 83 2.46 -14.64 -16.62
C PRO A 83 2.76 -16.11 -16.95
N ASP A 84 4.02 -16.41 -17.25
CA ASP A 84 4.52 -17.79 -17.38
C ASP A 84 4.96 -18.31 -16.00
N TRP A 85 4.01 -18.85 -15.23
CA TRP A 85 4.26 -19.33 -13.88
C TRP A 85 5.14 -20.58 -13.82
N GLU A 86 5.10 -21.43 -14.86
CA GLU A 86 5.94 -22.62 -14.92
C GLU A 86 7.41 -22.25 -15.10
N LEU A 87 7.69 -21.30 -16.00
CA LEU A 87 9.03 -20.74 -16.17
C LEU A 87 9.49 -20.00 -14.92
N PHE A 88 8.59 -19.21 -14.28
CA PHE A 88 8.90 -18.53 -13.02
C PHE A 88 9.37 -19.51 -11.95
N SER A 89 8.58 -20.57 -11.69
CA SER A 89 8.89 -21.57 -10.66
C SER A 89 10.22 -22.24 -10.94
N THR A 90 10.43 -22.68 -12.18
CA THR A 90 11.67 -23.34 -12.60
C THR A 90 12.90 -22.44 -12.36
N LEU A 91 12.80 -21.16 -12.73
CA LEU A 91 13.90 -20.21 -12.56
C LEU A 91 14.12 -19.85 -11.09
N ALA A 92 13.05 -19.67 -10.31
CA ALA A 92 13.15 -19.39 -8.88
C ALA A 92 13.87 -20.53 -8.16
N ASP A 93 13.47 -21.79 -8.39
CA ASP A 93 14.12 -22.97 -7.81
C ASP A 93 15.58 -23.07 -8.24
N THR A 94 15.87 -22.80 -9.51
CA THR A 94 17.25 -22.81 -10.04
C THR A 94 18.11 -21.75 -9.35
N PHE A 95 17.64 -20.50 -9.27
CA PHE A 95 18.39 -19.41 -8.65
C PHE A 95 18.60 -19.64 -7.15
N MET A 96 17.62 -20.20 -6.44
CA MET A 96 17.77 -20.54 -5.02
C MET A 96 18.87 -21.58 -4.77
N GLN A 97 19.17 -22.44 -5.75
CA GLN A 97 20.26 -23.42 -5.66
C GLN A 97 21.63 -22.84 -6.02
N GLU A 98 21.72 -21.64 -6.60
CA GLU A 98 22.99 -21.00 -6.99
C GLU A 98 23.83 -20.54 -5.78
N ASN A 99 23.22 -20.38 -4.60
CA ASN A 99 23.91 -20.02 -3.36
C ASN A 99 23.74 -21.15 -2.32
N PRO A 100 24.66 -22.14 -2.29
CA PRO A 100 24.70 -23.07 -1.18
C PRO A 100 25.10 -22.29 0.06
N HIS A 101 24.15 -22.09 0.98
CA HIS A 101 24.33 -21.37 2.25
C HIS A 101 25.75 -21.54 2.81
N SER A 102 26.43 -20.42 3.03
CA SER A 102 27.68 -20.42 3.77
C SER A 102 27.39 -20.24 5.25
N ASP A 103 28.06 -20.99 6.13
CA ASP A 103 27.92 -20.89 7.59
C ASP A 103 28.32 -19.50 8.17
N ILE A 104 28.74 -18.57 7.30
CA ILE A 104 29.23 -17.23 7.63
C ILE A 104 28.24 -16.14 7.16
N SER A 105 27.16 -16.52 6.46
CA SER A 105 26.15 -15.56 5.98
C SER A 105 25.34 -14.94 7.11
N THR A 106 25.06 -13.64 7.00
CA THR A 106 24.13 -12.95 7.90
C THR A 106 22.69 -13.10 7.41
N ILE A 107 21.72 -12.86 8.31
CA ILE A 107 20.29 -12.84 7.94
C ILE A 107 20.02 -11.83 6.82
N GLU A 108 20.71 -10.69 6.81
CA GLU A 108 20.56 -9.66 5.78
C GLU A 108 21.02 -10.18 4.40
N ASP A 109 22.12 -10.92 4.36
CA ASP A 109 22.64 -11.53 3.13
C ASP A 109 21.65 -12.56 2.57
N ASP A 110 21.10 -13.42 3.44
CA ASP A 110 20.11 -14.42 3.05
C ASP A 110 18.82 -13.76 2.52
N THR A 111 18.32 -12.73 3.21
CA THR A 111 17.10 -12.02 2.77
C THR A 111 17.31 -11.29 1.45
N THR A 112 18.49 -10.72 1.23
CA THR A 112 18.87 -10.07 -0.02
C THR A 112 18.91 -11.10 -1.15
N PHE A 113 19.62 -12.22 -0.93
CA PHE A 113 19.75 -13.28 -1.91
C PHE A 113 18.40 -13.87 -2.33
N ILE A 114 17.52 -14.16 -1.37
CA ILE A 114 16.17 -14.67 -1.65
C ILE A 114 15.37 -13.65 -2.46
N SER A 115 15.40 -12.38 -2.04
CA SER A 115 14.66 -11.32 -2.72
C SER A 115 15.14 -11.14 -4.16
N GLU A 116 16.45 -11.09 -4.39
CA GLU A 116 17.04 -10.95 -5.72
C GLU A 116 16.73 -12.14 -6.63
N SER A 117 16.80 -13.36 -6.09
CA SER A 117 16.46 -14.59 -6.83
C SER A 117 15.01 -14.57 -7.32
N ILE A 118 14.06 -14.19 -6.44
CA ILE A 118 12.64 -14.06 -6.80
C ILE A 118 12.45 -12.95 -7.85
N ILE A 119 13.08 -11.79 -7.66
CA ILE A 119 12.96 -10.66 -8.59
C ILE A 119 13.51 -11.06 -9.97
N ARG A 120 14.68 -11.68 -10.04
CA ARG A 120 15.31 -12.13 -11.28
C ARG A 120 14.44 -13.13 -12.04
N ALA A 121 13.87 -14.11 -11.34
CA ALA A 121 12.94 -15.07 -11.94
C ALA A 121 11.71 -14.34 -12.52
N ALA A 122 11.13 -13.39 -11.79
CA ALA A 122 9.99 -12.61 -12.25
C ALA A 122 10.34 -11.71 -13.45
N GLU A 123 11.53 -11.11 -13.50
CA GLU A 123 11.96 -10.26 -14.63
C GLU A 123 12.02 -11.03 -15.95
N ILE A 124 12.46 -12.28 -15.90
CA ILE A 124 12.56 -13.15 -17.07
C ILE A 124 11.19 -13.71 -17.48
N SER A 125 10.44 -14.26 -16.53
CA SER A 125 9.21 -15.02 -16.80
C SER A 125 7.94 -14.18 -16.92
N ILE A 126 7.85 -13.07 -16.18
CA ILE A 126 6.67 -12.19 -16.14
C ILE A 126 6.96 -10.90 -16.90
N GLY A 127 8.11 -10.28 -16.60
CA GLY A 127 8.51 -9.00 -17.15
C GLY A 127 7.59 -7.84 -16.75
N LYS A 128 8.04 -6.62 -17.06
CA LYS A 128 7.34 -5.38 -16.72
C LYS A 128 6.73 -4.73 -17.98
N THR A 129 5.63 -4.01 -17.79
CA THR A 129 5.00 -3.18 -18.82
C THR A 129 5.95 -2.06 -19.26
N SER A 130 6.07 -1.85 -20.57
CA SER A 130 6.81 -0.72 -21.16
C SER A 130 5.82 0.32 -21.65
N THR A 131 6.10 1.60 -21.43
CA THR A 131 5.27 2.68 -21.97
C THR A 131 5.83 3.25 -23.25
N THR A 132 5.08 3.10 -24.33
CA THR A 132 5.23 3.99 -25.50
C THR A 132 4.22 5.11 -25.33
N VAL A 133 4.69 6.32 -25.03
CA VAL A 133 3.84 7.52 -25.10
C VAL A 133 3.41 7.68 -26.56
N LYS A 134 2.14 7.42 -26.88
CA LYS A 134 1.60 7.77 -28.19
C LYS A 134 1.61 9.30 -28.30
N LYS A 135 2.57 9.85 -29.06
CA LYS A 135 2.50 11.25 -29.50
C LYS A 135 1.22 11.41 -30.31
N THR A 136 0.22 12.08 -29.75
CA THR A 136 -0.93 12.56 -30.51
C THR A 136 -0.42 13.55 -31.55
N LYS A 137 -0.59 13.23 -32.84
CA LYS A 137 -0.38 14.21 -33.92
C LYS A 137 -1.32 15.38 -33.65
N SER A 138 -0.79 16.57 -33.39
CA SER A 138 -1.58 17.79 -33.46
C SER A 138 -2.10 17.92 -34.89
N LEU A 139 -3.42 17.87 -35.08
CA LEU A 139 -4.00 18.36 -36.31
C LEU A 139 -3.71 19.86 -36.35
N GLY A 140 -2.82 20.26 -37.25
CA GLY A 140 -2.65 21.66 -37.61
C GLY A 140 -3.99 22.18 -38.14
N GLY A 141 -4.51 23.20 -37.47
CA GLY A 141 -5.66 23.96 -37.97
C GLY A 141 -5.27 24.67 -39.25
N MET A 142 -5.85 24.22 -40.36
CA MET A 142 -6.15 25.07 -41.50
C MET A 142 -7.52 25.68 -41.24
N MET A 143 -7.54 27.00 -41.00
CA MET A 143 -8.44 28.02 -41.59
C MET A 143 -8.36 29.30 -40.78
#